data_AF-A0A2G8QT30-F1
#
_entry.id   AF-A0A2G8QT30-F1
#
_cell.length_a   1.000
_cell.length_b   1.000
_cell.length_c   1.000
_cell.angle_alpha   90.00
_cell.angle_beta   90.00
_cell.angle_gamma   90.00
#
_symmetry.space_group_name_H-M   'P 1'
#
loop_
_entity.id
_entity.type
_entity.pdbx_description
1 polymer ?
#
loop_
_entity_poly.entity_id
_entity_poly.type
_entity_poly.pdbx_seq_one_letter_code
_entity_poly.pdbx_strand_id
1 'polypeptide(L)' 'MSKGHADHRVVIRDENGRIIKDTPAENFSLALPIYEAELESLAPAHSVALQHGARIIRQS' A
#
# COMPACT_ATOMS: atom_id res chain seq x y z
N MET A 1 9.55 16.93 -20.10
CA MET A 1 8.90 15.70 -19.60
C MET A 1 9.28 15.45 -18.15
N SER A 2 8.35 15.65 -17.20
CA SER A 2 8.57 15.26 -15.79
C SER A 2 8.00 13.86 -15.55
N LYS A 3 8.78 12.97 -14.92
CA LYS A 3 8.34 11.63 -14.51
C LYS A 3 8.16 11.63 -12.98
N GLY A 4 7.01 11.16 -12.49
CA GLY A 4 6.75 10.89 -11.08
C GLY A 4 6.54 9.39 -10.86
N HIS A 5 6.97 8.88 -9.71
CA HIS A 5 6.70 7.52 -9.26
C HIS A 5 5.87 7.57 -7.98
N ALA A 6 4.75 6.87 -7.97
CA ALA A 6 4.02 6.53 -6.77
C ALA A 6 4.33 5.06 -6.46
N ASP A 7 4.94 4.83 -5.31
CA ASP A 7 5.26 3.50 -4.80
C ASP A 7 3.99 2.68 -4.54
N HIS A 8 4.14 1.36 -4.48
CA HIS A 8 3.10 0.50 -3.92
C HIS A 8 2.96 0.81 -2.44
N ARG A 9 1.83 0.44 -1.84
CA ARG A 9 1.68 0.54 -0.39
C ARG A 9 0.79 -0.53 0.20
N VAL A 10 1.10 -0.94 1.42
CA VAL A 10 0.25 -1.80 2.24
C VAL A 10 -0.41 -0.92 3.30
N VAL A 11 -1.74 -0.89 3.28
CA VAL A 11 -2.54 -0.01 4.14
C VAL A 11 -3.40 -0.84 5.07
N ILE A 12 -3.32 -0.58 6.37
CA ILE A 12 -4.22 -1.14 7.38
C ILE A 12 -5.22 -0.07 7.79
N ARG A 13 -6.50 -0.46 7.83
CA ARG A 13 -7.58 0.36 8.33
C ARG A 13 -8.23 -0.26 9.55
N ASP A 14 -8.66 0.59 10.48
CA ASP A 14 -9.51 0.20 11.60
C ASP A 14 -10.94 -0.13 11.13
N GLU A 15 -11.80 -0.52 12.08
CA GLU A 15 -13.22 -0.83 11.87
C GLU A 15 -14.04 0.36 11.32
N ASN A 16 -13.57 1.59 11.50
CA ASN A 16 -14.19 2.81 10.99
C ASN A 16 -13.63 3.22 9.63
N GLY A 17 -12.77 2.40 9.03
CA GLY A 17 -12.12 2.66 7.75
C GLY A 17 -10.98 3.68 7.82
N ARG A 18 -10.53 4.08 9.00
CA ARG A 18 -9.41 5.02 9.16
C ARG A 18 -8.09 4.31 8.97
N ILE A 19 -7.18 4.92 8.23
CA ILE A 19 -5.83 4.38 8.04
C ILE A 19 -5.07 4.47 9.36
N ILE A 20 -4.65 3.32 9.89
CA ILE A 20 -3.84 3.22 11.12
C ILE A 20 -2.39 2.82 10.82
N LYS A 21 -2.13 2.28 9.62
CA LYS A 21 -0.77 1.97 9.13
C LYS A 21 -0.72 2.14 7.61
N ASP A 22 0.34 2.78 7.13
CA ASP A 22 0.64 2.96 5.71
C ASP A 22 2.13 2.67 5.49
N THR A 23 2.42 1.55 4.83
CA THR A 23 3.79 1.11 4.56
C THR A 23 4.05 1.18 3.05
N PRO A 24 4.91 2.10 2.58
CA PRO A 24 5.29 2.18 1.17
C PRO A 24 6.26 1.05 0.78
N ALA A 25 6.22 0.65 -0.49
CA ALA A 25 7.12 -0.34 -1.10
C ALA A 25 7.35 0.01 -2.57
N GLU A 26 8.60 0.02 -3.02
CA GLU A 26 8.97 0.48 -4.37
C GLU A 26 8.29 -0.33 -5.50
N ASN A 27 8.01 -1.61 -5.26
CA ASN A 27 7.39 -2.50 -6.24
C ASN A 27 6.55 -3.59 -5.57
N PHE A 28 5.80 -4.33 -6.39
CA PHE A 28 4.92 -5.41 -5.92
C PHE A 28 5.66 -6.51 -5.17
N SER A 29 6.85 -6.92 -5.63
CA SER A 29 7.65 -7.97 -4.99
C SER A 29 8.10 -7.61 -3.57
N LEU A 30 8.29 -6.31 -3.28
CA LEU A 30 8.56 -5.81 -1.93
C LEU A 30 7.27 -5.60 -1.12
N ALA A 31 6.15 -5.29 -1.76
CA ALA A 31 4.86 -5.06 -1.09
C ALA A 31 4.18 -6.36 -0.64
N LEU A 32 4.29 -7.44 -1.43
CA LEU A 32 3.59 -8.70 -1.17
C LEU A 32 3.99 -9.36 0.16
N PRO A 33 5.28 -9.49 0.52
CA PRO A 33 5.67 -10.07 1.81
C PRO A 33 5.19 -9.24 3.00
N ILE A 34 5.13 -7.91 2.86
CA ILE A 34 4.61 -7.01 3.89
C ILE A 34 3.11 -7.28 4.07
N TYR A 35 2.36 -7.33 2.97
CA TYR A 35 0.93 -7.62 3.01
C TYR A 35 0.61 -8.95 3.68
N GLU A 36 1.34 -10.02 3.32
CA GLU A 36 1.16 -11.35 3.91
C GLU A 36 1.43 -11.35 5.42
N ALA A 37 2.51 -10.68 5.86
CA ALA A 37 2.82 -10.56 7.29
C ALA A 37 1.78 -9.74 8.08
N GLU A 38 1.27 -8.65 7.51
CA GLU A 38 0.19 -7.88 8.13
C GLU A 38 -1.14 -8.64 8.14
N LEU A 39 -1.39 -9.49 7.13
CA LEU A 39 -2.59 -10.32 7.06
C LEU A 39 -2.61 -11.39 8.17
N GLU A 40 -1.46 -12.00 8.47
CA GLU A 40 -1.32 -12.99 9.54
C GLU A 40 -1.52 -12.39 10.95
N SER A 41 -1.20 -11.11 11.11
CA SER A 41 -1.27 -10.38 12.40
C SER A 41 -2.47 -9.45 12.51
N LEU A 42 -3.40 -9.50 11.55
CA LEU A 42 -4.52 -8.57 11.46
C LEU A 42 -5.50 -8.76 12.61
N ALA A 43 -5.73 -7.70 13.39
CA ALA A 43 -6.74 -7.71 14.43
C ALA A 43 -8.15 -7.89 13.84
N PRO A 44 -9.09 -8.53 14.59
CA PRO A 44 -10.49 -8.61 14.17
C PRO A 44 -11.07 -7.22 13.85
N ALA A 45 -11.94 -7.15 12.85
CA ALA A 45 -12.55 -5.92 12.32
C ALA A 45 -11.60 -4.91 11.63
N HIS A 46 -10.28 -5.14 11.63
CA HIS A 46 -9.37 -4.39 10.77
C HIS A 46 -9.36 -4.96 9.34
N SER A 47 -8.92 -4.12 8.39
CA SER A 47 -8.71 -4.55 7.01
C SER A 47 -7.30 -4.18 6.56
N VAL A 48 -6.71 -5.04 5.74
CA VAL A 48 -5.42 -4.79 5.08
C VAL A 48 -5.63 -4.77 3.57
N ALA A 49 -4.97 -3.85 2.87
CA ALA A 49 -5.03 -3.73 1.43
C ALA A 49 -3.65 -3.46 0.84
N LEU A 50 -3.27 -4.24 -0.18
CA LEU A 50 -2.14 -3.94 -1.06
C LEU A 50 -2.62 -3.04 -2.20
N GLN A 51 -2.08 -1.84 -2.28
CA GLN A 51 -2.41 -0.86 -3.32
C GLN A 51 -1.28 -0.75 -4.34
N HIS A 52 -1.65 -0.81 -5.63
CA HIS A 52 -0.71 -0.74 -6.74
C HIS A 52 -0.05 0.64 -6.83
N GLY A 53 1.24 0.65 -7.16
CA GLY A 53 1.97 1.87 -7.52
C GLY A 53 1.53 2.41 -8.89
N ALA A 54 1.88 3.66 -9.18
CA ALA A 54 1.57 4.31 -10.44
C ALA A 54 2.76 5.10 -10.99
N ARG A 55 3.02 5.00 -12.29
CA ARG A 55 3.99 5.85 -12.99
C ARG A 55 3.25 7.00 -13.65
N ILE A 56 3.55 8.23 -13.23
CA ILE A 56 2.91 9.43 -13.77
C ILE A 56 3.85 10.08 -14.78
N ILE A 57 3.42 10.15 -16.03
CA ILE A 57 4.15 10.82 -17.12
C ILE A 57 3.36 12.07 -17.48
N ARG A 58 3.95 13.26 -17.27
CA ARG A 58 3.35 14.52 -17.73
C ARG A 58 3.94 14.92 -19.07
N GLN A 59 3.08 15.17 -20.05
CA GLN A 59 3.40 15.76 -21.34
C GLN A 59 2.88 17.20 -21.35
N SER A 60 3.73 18.13 -21.81
CA SER A 60 3.46 19.57 -21.97
C SER A 60 3.59 19.91 -23.44
#